data_AF-A0A832W8J1-F1
#
_entry.id   AF-A0A832W8J1-F1
#
_cell.length_a   1.000
_cell.length_b   1.000
_cell.length_c   1.000
_cell.angle_alpha   90.00
_cell.angle_beta   90.00
_cell.angle_gamma   90.00
#
_symmetry.space_group_name_H-M   'P 1'
#
loop_
_entity.id
_entity.type
_entity.pdbx_description
1 polymer ?
#
loop_
_entity_poly.entity_id
_entity_poly.type
_entity_poly.pdbx_seq_one_letter_code
_entity_poly.pdbx_strand_id
1 'polypeptide(L)'
;MNDGLNLLRDKYHPWESEGGDTIFGAGGFHLWKIEATSTGSHSMETTYKRPWEESGVRTFTHNIEVIRVVYLFYTFLFLTSCKLDFVQD
;
A
#
# COMPACT_ATOMS: atom_id res chain seq x y z
N MET A 1 -0.43 -10.10 -6.94
CA MET A 1 -0.47 -10.17 -5.47
C MET A 1 -1.24 -11.41 -5.08
N ASN A 2 -0.56 -12.42 -4.52
CA ASN A 2 -1.16 -13.47 -3.70
C ASN A 2 -0.07 -14.22 -2.91
N ASP A 3 0.51 -13.50 -1.95
CA ASP A 3 1.35 -14.03 -0.85
C ASP A 3 0.73 -13.46 0.43
N GLY A 4 -0.49 -13.89 0.78
CA GLY A 4 -1.20 -13.36 1.95
C GLY A 4 -1.58 -11.88 1.91
N LEU A 5 -1.40 -11.19 0.79
CA LEU A 5 -1.69 -9.77 0.59
C LEU A 5 -2.59 -9.55 -0.63
N ASN A 6 -3.67 -8.79 -0.43
CA ASN A 6 -4.63 -8.39 -1.44
C ASN A 6 -4.59 -6.86 -1.64
N LEU A 7 -4.39 -6.40 -2.87
CA LEU A 7 -4.57 -4.99 -3.19
C LEU A 7 -6.05 -4.67 -3.28
N LEU A 8 -6.56 -3.88 -2.34
CA LEU A 8 -7.95 -3.41 -2.34
C LEU A 8 -8.13 -2.15 -3.18
N ARG A 9 -7.12 -1.27 -3.22
CA ARG A 9 -7.18 0.00 -3.95
C ARG A 9 -5.81 0.50 -4.34
N ASP A 10 -5.72 1.07 -5.55
CA ASP A 10 -4.65 1.98 -5.99
C ASP A 10 -5.32 3.29 -6.40
N LYS A 11 -4.84 4.41 -5.86
CA LYS A 11 -5.28 5.74 -6.26
C LYS A 11 -4.11 6.69 -6.37
N TYR A 12 -3.97 7.32 -7.52
CA TYR A 12 -3.07 8.46 -7.69
C TYR A 12 -3.67 9.72 -7.07
N HIS A 13 -2.84 10.44 -6.33
CA HIS A 13 -3.12 11.75 -5.78
C HIS A 13 -2.14 12.76 -6.38
N PRO A 14 -2.64 13.75 -7.15
CA PRO A 14 -1.78 14.81 -7.66
C PRO A 14 -1.31 15.71 -6.52
N TRP A 15 -0.22 16.44 -6.74
CA TRP A 15 0.22 17.47 -5.80
C TRP A 15 -0.65 18.72 -5.91
N GLU A 16 -0.97 19.30 -4.76
CA GLU A 16 -1.82 20.48 -4.63
C GLU A 16 -1.00 21.65 -4.06
N SER A 17 -1.32 22.87 -4.51
CA SER A 17 -0.77 24.10 -3.94
C SER A 17 -1.34 24.35 -2.54
N GLU A 18 -0.78 25.33 -1.81
CA GLU A 18 -1.36 25.77 -0.53
C GLU A 18 -2.82 26.25 -0.66
N GLY A 19 -3.26 26.63 -1.88
CA GLY A 19 -4.64 27.00 -2.19
C GLY A 19 -5.56 25.83 -2.56
N GLY A 20 -5.06 24.59 -2.59
CA GLY A 20 -5.82 23.40 -2.98
C GLY A 20 -5.92 23.15 -4.48
N ASP A 21 -5.26 23.97 -5.31
CA ASP A 21 -5.24 23.78 -6.76
C ASP A 21 -4.22 22.72 -7.17
N THR A 22 -4.61 21.82 -8.06
CA THR A 22 -3.68 20.85 -8.66
C THR A 22 -2.60 21.56 -9.47
N ILE A 23 -1.34 21.24 -9.21
CA ILE A 23 -0.20 21.78 -9.96
C ILE A 23 0.13 20.84 -11.13
N PHE A 24 -0.13 21.30 -12.36
CA PHE A 24 0.20 20.54 -13.56
C PHE A 24 1.71 20.41 -13.74
N GLY A 25 2.17 19.20 -14.09
CA GLY A 25 3.59 18.90 -14.27
C GLY A 25 4.36 18.64 -12.97
N ALA A 26 3.78 18.93 -11.80
CA ALA A 26 4.30 18.42 -10.55
C ALA A 26 4.04 16.91 -10.45
N GLY A 27 5.02 16.19 -9.91
CA GLY A 27 4.79 14.80 -9.50
C GLY A 27 3.73 14.75 -8.39
N GLY A 28 3.09 13.59 -8.22
CA GLY A 28 2.19 13.31 -7.11
C GLY A 28 2.63 12.05 -6.37
N PHE A 29 1.69 11.37 -5.73
CA PHE A 29 1.95 10.10 -5.06
C PHE A 29 0.83 9.09 -5.30
N HIS A 30 1.17 7.81 -5.25
CA HIS A 30 0.20 6.72 -5.23
C HIS A 30 -0.13 6.33 -3.80
N LEU A 31 -1.42 6.11 -3.55
CA LEU A 31 -1.94 5.59 -2.31
C LEU A 31 -2.48 4.18 -2.54
N TRP A 32 -1.77 3.19 -2.01
CA TRP A 32 -2.18 1.79 -2.05
C TRP A 32 -2.88 1.39 -0.75
N LYS A 33 -4.05 0.76 -0.85
CA LYS A 33 -4.72 0.11 0.26
C LYS A 33 -4.58 -1.40 0.08
N ILE A 34 -3.87 -2.04 0.99
CA ILE A 34 -3.56 -3.46 0.94
C ILE A 34 -4.17 -4.12 2.18
N GLU A 35 -4.80 -5.27 1.97
CA GLU A 35 -5.35 -6.13 3.01
C GLU A 35 -4.47 -7.36 3.17
N ALA A 36 -4.14 -7.71 4.42
CA ALA A 36 -3.50 -8.98 4.72
C ALA A 36 -4.56 -10.06 4.97
N THR A 37 -4.46 -11.17 4.25
CA THR A 37 -5.36 -12.33 4.33
C THR A 37 -4.78 -13.48 5.16
N SER A 38 -3.47 -13.49 5.40
CA SER A 38 -2.79 -14.46 6.27
C SER A 38 -1.73 -13.81 7.17
N THR A 39 -1.46 -14.48 8.29
CA THR A 39 -0.35 -14.12 9.19
C THR A 39 0.98 -14.62 8.66
N GLY A 40 2.08 -14.01 9.08
CA GLY A 40 3.44 -14.37 8.68
C GLY A 40 4.17 -13.21 8.02
N SER A 41 5.37 -13.49 7.53
CA SER A 41 6.18 -12.55 6.76
C SER A 41 5.79 -12.61 5.29
N HIS A 42 5.45 -11.47 4.73
CA HIS A 42 5.09 -11.29 3.33
C HIS A 42 6.05 -10.29 2.68
N SER A 43 6.33 -10.46 1.39
CA SER A 43 7.12 -9.49 0.63
C SER A 43 6.30 -8.89 -0.50
N MET A 44 6.37 -7.57 -0.63
CA MET A 44 5.74 -6.82 -1.71
C MET A 44 6.79 -6.04 -2.48
N GLU A 45 6.87 -6.31 -3.78
CA GLU A 45 7.69 -5.52 -4.69
C GLU A 45 6.81 -4.52 -5.45
N THR A 46 7.23 -3.26 -5.50
CA THR A 46 6.65 -2.23 -6.38
C THR A 46 7.70 -1.73 -7.34
N THR A 47 7.36 -1.63 -8.63
CA THR A 47 8.27 -1.14 -9.67
C THR A 47 7.68 0.09 -10.33
N TYR A 48 8.39 1.22 -10.23
CA TYR A 48 8.08 2.44 -10.96
C TYR A 48 8.57 2.31 -12.39
N LYS A 49 7.61 2.20 -13.33
CA LYS A 49 7.88 2.07 -14.75
C LYS A 49 6.75 2.63 -15.59
N ARG A 50 7.05 2.97 -16.84
CA ARG A 50 6.01 3.16 -17.86
C ARG A 50 5.46 1.78 -18.23
N PRO A 51 4.12 1.59 -18.27
CA PRO A 51 3.54 0.27 -18.52
C PRO A 51 3.96 -0.37 -19.84
N TRP A 52 4.33 0.43 -20.84
CA TRP A 52 4.75 -0.01 -22.17
C TRP A 52 6.27 -0.16 -22.34
N GLU A 53 7.08 0.15 -21.32
CA GLU A 53 8.53 -0.07 -21.35
C GLU A 53 8.87 -1.41 -20.70
N GLU A 54 9.84 -2.12 -21.27
CA GLU A 54 10.24 -3.43 -20.78
C GLU A 54 10.99 -3.35 -19.44
N SER A 55 11.82 -2.31 -19.26
CA SER A 55 12.62 -2.12 -18.06
C SER A 55 11.93 -1.22 -17.03
N GLY A 56 12.06 -1.60 -15.76
CA GLY A 56 11.69 -0.74 -14.64
C GLY A 56 12.74 0.35 -14.41
N VAL A 57 12.29 1.55 -14.00
CA VAL A 57 13.20 2.63 -13.64
C VAL A 57 13.72 2.43 -12.22
N ARG A 58 12.82 2.06 -11.30
CA ARG A 58 13.14 1.80 -9.90
C ARG A 58 12.23 0.73 -9.32
N THR A 59 12.79 -0.09 -8.44
CA THR A 59 12.06 -1.14 -7.74
C THR A 59 12.24 -0.94 -6.23
N PHE A 60 11.17 -1.13 -5.48
CA PHE A 60 11.13 -1.01 -4.03
C PHE A 60 10.58 -2.32 -3.44
N THR A 61 11.29 -2.89 -2.48
CA THR A 61 10.87 -4.09 -1.76
C THR A 61 10.39 -3.71 -0.37
N HIS A 62 9.20 -4.17 -0.01
CA HIS A 62 8.59 -3.95 1.29
C HIS A 62 8.40 -5.30 1.97
N ASN A 63 9.02 -5.48 3.13
CA ASN A 63 8.82 -6.65 3.97
C ASN A 63 7.78 -6.32 5.03
N ILE A 64 6.71 -7.11 5.09
CA ILE A 64 5.55 -6.86 5.93
C ILE A 64 5.37 -8.07 6.85
N GLU A 65 5.39 -7.83 8.15
CA GLU A 65 5.13 -8.88 9.15
C GLU A 65 3.72 -8.75 9.71
N VAL A 66 2.89 -9.77 9.47
CA VAL A 66 1.49 -9.80 9.92
C VAL A 66 1.35 -10.75 11.09
N ILE A 67 1.27 -10.19 12.29
CA ILE A 67 1.13 -10.96 13.54
C ILE A 67 -0.28 -11.55 13.68
N ARG A 68 -1.31 -10.84 13.23
CA ARG A 68 -2.72 -11.27 13.35
C ARG A 68 -3.60 -10.67 12.26
N VAL A 69 -4.46 -11.52 11.68
CA VAL A 69 -5.57 -11.10 10.81
C VAL A 69 -6.86 -11.12 11.62
N VAL A 70 -7.57 -9.99 11.68
CA VAL A 70 -8.83 -9.86 12.43
C VAL A 70 -9.99 -9.78 11.46
N TYR A 71 -10.85 -10.79 11.48
CA TYR A 71 -12.10 -10.80 10.75
C TYR A 71 -13.20 -10.20 11.63
N LEU A 72 -13.70 -9.01 11.28
CA LEU A 72 -14.87 -8.42 11.92
C LEU A 72 -16.13 -9.14 11.39
N PHE A 73 -16.46 -10.30 11.97
CA PHE A 73 -17.79 -10.87 11.82
C PHE A 73 -18.77 -10.00 12.63
N TYR A 74 -19.82 -9.49 11.99
CA TYR A 74 -20.89 -8.75 12.65
C TYR A 74 -21.54 -9.62 13.73
N THR A 75 -21.05 -9.55 14.97
CA THR A 75 -21.75 -9.36 16.25
C THR A 75 -20.66 -9.34 17.33
N PHE A 76 -20.61 -8.27 18.14
CA PHE A 76 -19.61 -7.91 19.15
C PHE A 76 -18.40 -7.08 18.70
N LEU A 77 -18.53 -5.79 19.02
CA LEU A 77 -17.55 -4.72 18.96
C LEU A 77 -16.32 -5.06 19.83
N PHE A 78 -15.19 -5.39 19.21
CA PHE A 78 -13.87 -5.20 19.81
C PHE A 78 -13.03 -4.33 18.88
N LEU A 79 -12.86 -3.06 19.25
CA LEU A 79 -11.84 -2.19 18.66
C LEU A 79 -10.47 -2.69 19.11
N THR A 80 -9.71 -3.29 18.21
CA THR A 80 -8.25 -3.34 18.34
C THR A 80 -7.63 -2.74 17.10
N SER A 81 -7.08 -1.54 17.27
CA SER A 81 -6.22 -0.84 16.31
C SER A 81 -5.04 -1.73 15.93
N CYS A 82 -4.91 -2.12 14.66
CA CYS A 82 -3.67 -2.70 14.14
C CYS A 82 -2.66 -1.57 13.93
N LYS A 83 -1.57 -1.59 14.69
CA LYS A 83 -0.40 -0.74 14.43
C LYS A 83 0.41 -1.42 13.32
N LEU A 84 0.51 -0.76 12.17
CA LEU A 84 1.36 -1.17 11.06
C LEU A 84 2.74 -0.53 11.32
N ASP A 85 3.69 -1.30 11.84
CA ASP A 85 5.06 -0.83 12.01
C ASP A 85 5.80 -1.01 10.67
N PHE A 86 5.98 0.08 9.94
CA PHE A 86 6.88 0.12 8.78
C PHE A 86 8.31 0.14 9.29
N VAL A 87 9.05 -0.95 9.10
CA VAL A 87 10.52 -0.94 9.22
C VAL A 87 11.09 -0.59 7.85
N GLN A 88 11.81 0.52 7.79
CA GLN A 88 12.52 0.98 6.58
C GLN A 88 14.02 0.90 6.89
N ASP A 89 14.75 0.09 6.12
CA ASP A 89 16.21 0.07 6.08
C ASP A 89 16.76 1.21 5.21
#